data_AF-M5G2E4-F1
#
_entry.id   AF-M5G2E4-F1
#
_cell.length_a   1.000
_cell.length_b   1.000
_cell.length_c   1.000
_cell.angle_alpha   90.00
_cell.angle_beta   90.00
_cell.angle_gamma   90.00
#
_symmetry.space_group_name_H-M   'P 1'
#
loop_
_entity.id
_entity.type
_entity.pdbx_description
1 polymer ?
#
loop_
_entity_poly.entity_id
_entity_poly.type
_entity_poly.pdbx_seq_one_letter_code
_entity_poly.pdbx_strand_id
1 'polypeptide(L)'
;MSNLTFIIFLIFIPILVIILLLLNLLLSVHKPSTEKVEVYECGFHPVGEQTRSAFNVQFFLLGLLFMIFDVELILFAPIVISIKNVDYYGLTIAIIFFILLTFGFIYEIGKGAININNVLPLHNNKLNIKSY
;
A
#
# COMPACT_ATOMS: atom_id res chain seq x y z
N MET A 1 0.09 36.41 0.25
CA MET A 1 0.44 35.99 -1.14
C MET A 1 0.66 34.48 -1.28
N SER A 2 0.30 33.64 -0.31
CA SER A 2 0.50 32.18 -0.33
C SER A 2 -0.68 31.37 -0.89
N ASN A 3 -1.92 31.76 -0.55
CA ASN A 3 -3.11 30.96 -0.88
C ASN A 3 -3.41 30.94 -2.39
N LEU A 4 -3.16 32.04 -3.09
CA LEU A 4 -3.36 32.13 -4.54
C LEU A 4 -2.38 31.20 -5.28
N THR A 5 -1.11 31.22 -4.89
CA THR A 5 -0.08 30.35 -5.47
C THR A 5 -0.43 28.87 -5.27
N PHE A 6 -0.92 28.49 -4.09
CA PHE A 6 -1.38 27.13 -3.81
C PHE A 6 -2.54 26.71 -4.74
N ILE A 7 -3.56 27.56 -4.90
CA ILE A 7 -4.70 27.28 -5.77
C ILE A 7 -4.25 27.14 -7.24
N ILE A 8 -3.34 27.99 -7.69
CA ILE A 8 -2.80 27.93 -9.05
C ILE A 8 -2.09 26.59 -9.29
N PHE A 9 -1.21 26.15 -8.39
CA PHE A 9 -0.53 24.86 -8.55
C PHE A 9 -1.48 23.67 -8.47
N LEU A 10 -2.46 23.71 -7.56
CA LEU A 10 -3.44 22.65 -7.39
C LEU A 10 -4.27 22.41 -8.67
N ILE A 11 -4.57 23.48 -9.42
CA ILE A 11 -5.30 23.40 -10.69
C ILE A 11 -4.36 23.12 -11.86
N PHE A 12 -3.18 23.71 -11.89
CA PHE A 12 -2.25 23.60 -13.00
C PHE A 12 -1.73 22.16 -13.20
N ILE A 13 -1.37 21.46 -12.12
CA ILE A 13 -0.81 20.11 -12.18
C ILE A 13 -1.76 19.11 -12.90
N PRO A 14 -3.03 18.93 -12.49
CA PRO A 14 -3.91 18.00 -13.17
C PRO A 14 -4.22 18.41 -14.61
N ILE A 15 -4.32 19.71 -14.89
CA ILE A 15 -4.51 20.22 -16.26
C ILE A 15 -3.32 19.83 -17.14
N LEU A 16 -2.09 20.02 -16.65
CA LEU A 16 -0.89 19.64 -17.39
C LEU A 16 -0.86 18.14 -17.69
N VAL A 17 -1.22 17.30 -16.71
CA VAL A 17 -1.31 15.84 -16.91
C VAL A 17 -2.32 15.48 -18.00
N ILE A 18 -3.50 16.11 -17.99
CA ILE A 18 -4.54 15.88 -19.00
C ILE A 18 -4.06 16.33 -20.39
N ILE A 19 -3.42 17.50 -20.49
CA ILE A 19 -2.87 18.01 -21.75
C ILE A 19 -1.83 17.02 -22.29
N LEU A 20 -0.87 16.58 -21.48
CA LEU A 20 0.16 15.63 -21.92
C LEU A 20 -0.43 14.27 -22.33
N LEU A 21 -1.45 13.78 -21.62
CA LEU A 21 -2.16 12.56 -22.00
C LEU A 21 -2.88 12.71 -23.35
N LEU A 22 -3.57 13.85 -23.56
CA LEU A 22 -4.23 14.15 -24.83
C LEU A 22 -3.22 14.27 -25.98
N LEU A 23 -2.09 14.95 -25.76
CA LEU A 23 -1.02 15.01 -26.75
C LEU A 23 -0.49 13.61 -27.08
N ASN A 24 -0.28 12.75 -26.07
CA ASN A 24 0.14 11.38 -26.32
C ASN A 24 -0.89 10.63 -27.16
N LEU A 25 -2.18 10.74 -26.84
CA LEU A 25 -3.23 10.08 -27.61
C LEU A 25 -3.32 10.58 -29.07
N LEU A 26 -3.10 11.88 -29.29
CA LEU A 26 -3.16 12.52 -30.62
C LEU A 26 -1.92 12.24 -31.48
N LEU A 27 -0.72 12.25 -30.89
CA LEU A 27 0.54 12.13 -31.62
C LEU A 27 1.08 10.69 -31.67
N SER A 28 0.66 9.80 -30.77
CA SER A 28 1.18 8.43 -30.70
C SER A 28 0.66 7.57 -31.83
N VAL A 29 1.55 6.74 -32.39
CA VAL A 29 1.19 5.77 -33.44
C VAL A 29 0.45 4.60 -32.81
N HIS A 30 -0.86 4.59 -32.96
CA HIS A 30 -1.71 3.51 -32.45
C HIS A 30 -1.83 2.37 -33.48
N LYS A 31 -1.08 1.27 -33.28
CA LYS A 31 -1.14 0.04 -34.11
C LYS A 31 -1.38 -1.21 -33.25
N PRO A 32 -2.64 -1.45 -32.83
CA PRO A 32 -2.99 -2.64 -32.05
C PRO A 32 -2.92 -3.88 -32.95
N SER A 33 -2.22 -4.91 -32.50
CA SER A 33 -2.26 -6.27 -33.05
C SER A 33 -2.70 -7.22 -31.95
N THR A 34 -3.27 -8.37 -32.29
CA THR A 34 -3.78 -9.36 -31.32
C THR A 34 -2.73 -9.69 -30.26
N GLU A 35 -1.51 -9.99 -30.69
CA GLU A 35 -0.37 -10.29 -29.81
C GLU A 35 0.07 -9.12 -28.90
N LYS A 36 -0.19 -7.86 -29.28
CA LYS A 36 0.17 -6.69 -28.47
C LYS A 36 -0.88 -6.34 -27.42
N VAL A 37 -2.11 -6.80 -27.62
CA VAL A 37 -3.25 -6.53 -26.73
C VAL A 37 -3.48 -7.70 -25.76
N GLU A 38 -2.90 -8.86 -26.04
CA GLU A 38 -2.89 -10.02 -25.14
C GLU A 38 -1.91 -9.86 -23.97
N VAL A 39 -2.21 -10.54 -22.86
CA VAL A 39 -1.35 -10.57 -21.67
C VAL A 39 -0.08 -11.39 -21.97
N TYR A 40 1.08 -10.87 -21.56
CA TYR A 40 2.35 -11.55 -21.75
C TYR A 40 2.45 -12.81 -20.87
N GLU A 41 2.54 -13.99 -21.51
CA GLU A 41 2.55 -15.31 -20.83
C GLU A 41 3.67 -16.23 -21.36
N CYS A 42 4.86 -15.68 -21.63
CA CYS A 42 6.04 -16.45 -22.08
C CYS A 42 5.79 -17.41 -23.27
N GLY A 43 4.86 -17.05 -24.18
CA GLY A 43 4.55 -17.83 -25.39
C GLY A 43 3.41 -18.86 -25.24
N PHE A 44 2.74 -18.93 -24.09
CA PHE A 44 1.53 -19.71 -23.90
C PHE A 44 0.29 -18.81 -23.91
N HIS A 45 -0.84 -19.33 -24.39
CA HIS A 45 -2.12 -18.62 -24.21
C HIS A 45 -2.49 -18.62 -22.73
N PRO A 46 -3.00 -17.51 -22.18
CA PRO A 46 -3.39 -17.44 -20.77
C PRO A 46 -4.39 -18.54 -20.47
N VAL A 47 -3.96 -19.53 -19.69
CA VAL A 47 -4.80 -20.66 -19.30
C VAL A 47 -5.78 -20.13 -18.25
N GLY A 48 -7.08 -20.32 -18.51
CA GLY A 48 -8.20 -19.67 -17.83
C GLY A 48 -8.03 -19.38 -16.33
N GLU A 49 -8.33 -18.13 -15.98
CA GLU A 49 -9.05 -17.74 -14.76
C GLU A 49 -8.56 -18.31 -13.41
N GLN A 50 -7.28 -18.19 -13.09
CA GLN A 50 -6.89 -18.10 -11.68
C GLN A 50 -7.18 -16.69 -11.13
N THR A 51 -8.44 -16.26 -11.19
CA THR A 51 -8.94 -15.00 -10.59
C THR A 51 -8.92 -15.04 -9.05
N ARG A 52 -8.68 -16.23 -8.47
CA ARG A 52 -8.63 -16.50 -7.04
C ARG A 52 -7.26 -17.03 -6.61
N SER A 53 -6.19 -16.37 -7.01
CA SER A 53 -4.89 -16.64 -6.43
C SER A 53 -4.93 -16.33 -4.93
N ALA A 54 -4.50 -17.28 -4.11
CA ALA A 54 -4.40 -17.08 -2.68
C ALA A 54 -3.25 -16.11 -2.41
N PHE A 55 -3.60 -14.86 -2.10
CA PHE A 55 -2.63 -13.88 -1.64
C PHE A 55 -2.27 -14.17 -0.19
N ASN A 56 -1.01 -13.90 0.15
CA ASN A 56 -0.54 -14.07 1.52
C ASN A 56 -1.27 -13.09 2.45
N VAL A 57 -1.80 -13.59 3.56
CA VAL A 57 -2.57 -12.81 4.56
C VAL A 57 -1.75 -11.63 5.11
N GLN A 58 -0.43 -11.70 5.04
CA GLN A 58 0.50 -10.65 5.49
C GLN A 58 0.27 -9.29 4.81
N PHE A 59 -0.16 -9.26 3.54
CA PHE A 59 -0.49 -8.01 2.87
C PHE A 59 -1.71 -7.33 3.50
N PHE A 60 -2.68 -8.12 3.97
CA PHE A 60 -3.82 -7.63 4.72
C PHE A 60 -3.41 -7.12 6.11
N LEU A 61 -2.55 -7.85 6.83
CA LEU A 61 -2.05 -7.40 8.15
C LEU A 61 -1.28 -6.08 8.03
N LEU A 62 -0.49 -5.89 6.97
CA LEU A 62 0.21 -4.63 6.71
C LEU A 62 -0.76 -3.47 6.46
N GLY A 63 -1.83 -3.69 5.69
CA GLY A 63 -2.88 -2.68 5.47
C GLY A 63 -3.63 -2.32 6.75
N LEU A 64 -3.96 -3.31 7.58
CA LEU A 64 -4.62 -3.10 8.88
C LEU A 64 -3.71 -2.35 9.86
N LEU A 65 -2.43 -2.71 9.92
CA LEU A 65 -1.43 -2.05 10.75
C LEU A 65 -1.24 -0.57 10.34
N PHE A 66 -1.18 -0.30 9.03
CA PHE A 66 -1.13 1.07 8.50
C PHE A 66 -2.37 1.87 8.90
N MET A 67 -3.56 1.28 8.80
CA MET A 67 -4.81 1.94 9.17
C MET A 67 -4.84 2.33 10.65
N ILE A 68 -4.41 1.44 11.55
CA ILE A 68 -4.37 1.71 12.99
C ILE A 68 -3.34 2.80 13.30
N PHE A 69 -2.12 2.68 12.75
CA PHE A 69 -1.06 3.66 12.98
C PHE A 69 -1.41 5.06 12.44
N ASP A 70 -2.12 5.15 11.31
CA ASP A 70 -2.60 6.43 10.77
C ASP A 70 -3.62 7.10 11.72
N VAL A 71 -4.53 6.30 12.29
CA VAL A 71 -5.49 6.78 13.31
C VAL A 71 -4.81 7.18 14.62
N GLU A 72 -3.72 6.51 14.99
CA GLU A 72 -2.94 6.89 16.17
C GLU A 72 -2.27 8.27 16.01
N LEU A 73 -1.72 8.53 14.82
CA LEU A 73 -1.08 9.82 14.51
C LEU A 73 -2.07 10.98 14.49
N ILE A 74 -3.28 10.80 13.95
CA ILE A 74 -4.28 11.86 13.98
C ILE A 74 -4.74 12.17 15.41
N LEU A 75 -4.80 11.15 16.29
CA LEU A 75 -5.13 11.34 17.69
C LEU A 75 -4.03 12.10 18.45
N PHE A 76 -2.78 11.98 18.01
CA PHE A 76 -1.64 12.68 18.61
C PHE A 76 -1.51 14.14 18.15
N ALA A 77 -2.04 14.48 16.96
CA ALA A 77 -1.92 15.82 16.37
C ALA A 77 -2.35 16.99 17.29
N PRO A 78 -3.47 16.93 18.05
CA PRO A 78 -3.89 18.04 18.93
C PRO A 78 -2.88 18.39 20.01
N ILE A 79 -2.22 17.38 20.59
CA ILE A 79 -1.19 17.56 21.62
C ILE A 79 0.03 18.27 21.03
N VAL A 80 0.45 17.88 19.82
CA VAL A 80 1.58 18.52 19.12
C VAL A 80 1.29 19.98 18.82
N ILE A 81 0.09 20.30 18.32
CA ILE A 81 -0.31 21.66 17.97
C ILE A 81 -0.41 22.54 19.23
N SER A 82 -0.91 22.00 20.33
CA SER A 82 -1.18 22.77 21.56
C SER A 82 -0.09 22.65 22.62
N ILE A 83 1.08 22.09 22.31
CA ILE A 83 2.12 21.72 23.30
C ILE A 83 2.57 22.89 24.19
N LYS A 84 2.50 24.13 23.69
CA LYS A 84 2.84 25.34 24.45
C LYS A 84 1.84 25.70 25.55
N ASN A 85 0.60 25.23 25.42
CA ASN A 85 -0.52 25.55 26.30
C ASN A 85 -0.93 24.36 27.18
N VAL A 86 -0.20 23.24 27.11
CA VAL A 86 -0.52 22.01 27.83
C VAL A 86 0.29 21.97 29.13
N ASP A 87 -0.42 21.83 30.25
CA ASP A 87 0.19 21.63 31.56
C ASP A 87 0.89 20.26 31.68
N TYR A 88 1.76 20.10 32.68
CA TYR A 88 2.43 18.84 32.99
C TYR A 88 1.47 17.64 33.11
N TYR A 89 0.23 17.87 33.55
CA TYR A 89 -0.80 16.85 33.62
C TYR A 89 -1.21 16.33 32.23
N GLY A 90 -1.44 17.22 31.27
CA GLY A 90 -1.79 16.84 29.90
C GLY A 90 -0.64 16.17 29.15
N LEU A 91 0.60 16.59 29.42
CA LEU A 91 1.80 15.90 28.92
C LEU A 91 1.88 14.46 29.47
N THR A 92 1.57 14.27 30.74
CA THR A 92 1.62 12.94 31.37
C THR A 92 0.62 11.98 30.74
N ILE A 93 -0.60 12.44 30.49
CA ILE A 93 -1.63 11.64 29.80
C ILE A 93 -1.19 11.30 28.38
N ALA A 94 -0.62 12.27 27.65
CA ALA A 94 -0.10 12.05 26.30
C ALA A 94 1.00 10.97 26.26
N ILE A 95 1.92 10.98 27.23
CA ILE A 95 3.00 9.99 27.35
C ILE A 95 2.43 8.61 27.65
N ILE A 96 1.50 8.50 28.61
CA ILE A 96 0.85 7.21 28.94
C ILE A 96 0.11 6.65 27.72
N PHE A 97 -0.63 7.49 27.01
CA PHE A 97 -1.33 7.12 25.79
C PHE A 97 -0.36 6.61 24.71
N PHE A 98 0.73 7.33 24.45
CA PHE A 98 1.74 6.93 23.47
C PHE A 98 2.44 5.61 23.82
N ILE A 99 2.73 5.38 25.11
CA ILE A 99 3.31 4.13 25.59
C ILE A 99 2.34 2.96 25.33
N LEU A 100 1.06 3.12 25.61
CA LEU A 100 0.04 2.09 25.41
C LEU A 100 -0.05 1.68 23.93
N LEU A 101 -0.05 2.66 23.03
CA LEU A 101 -0.03 2.41 21.57
C LEU A 101 1.25 1.68 21.13
N THR A 102 2.41 2.12 21.64
CA THR A 102 3.70 1.49 21.31
C THR A 102 3.75 0.03 21.76
N PHE A 103 3.15 -0.31 22.92
CA PHE A 103 3.03 -1.70 23.36
C PHE A 103 2.17 -2.56 22.42
N GLY A 104 1.06 -2.02 21.91
CA GLY A 104 0.24 -2.68 20.89
C GLY A 104 1.04 -2.99 19.62
N PHE A 105 1.84 -2.03 19.17
CA PHE A 105 2.72 -2.21 18.01
C PHE A 105 3.81 -3.28 18.24
N ILE A 106 4.49 -3.25 19.39
CA ILE A 106 5.53 -4.23 19.74
C ILE A 106 4.94 -5.65 19.78
N TYR A 107 3.73 -5.81 20.30
CA TYR A 107 3.05 -7.10 20.36
C TYR A 107 2.78 -7.69 18.96
N GLU A 108 2.31 -6.88 18.03
CA GLU A 108 2.05 -7.33 16.64
C GLU A 108 3.33 -7.69 15.88
N ILE A 109 4.44 -6.97 16.12
CA ILE A 109 5.76 -7.35 15.59
C ILE A 109 6.20 -8.70 16.16
N GLY A 110 6.04 -8.91 17.47
CA GLY A 110 6.41 -10.16 18.15
C GLY A 110 5.65 -11.39 17.62
N LYS A 111 4.43 -11.21 17.11
CA LYS A 111 3.65 -12.28 16.45
C LYS A 111 4.15 -12.64 15.04
N GLY A 112 5.10 -11.90 14.48
CA GLY A 112 5.62 -12.17 13.14
C GLY A 112 4.63 -11.84 12.03
N ALA A 113 3.66 -10.95 12.27
CA ALA A 113 2.68 -10.48 11.30
C ALA A 113 3.29 -9.95 9.98
N ILE A 114 4.53 -9.48 10.06
CA ILE A 114 5.27 -8.81 8.99
C ILE A 114 6.29 -9.77 8.32
N ASN A 115 6.49 -10.98 8.84
CA ASN A 115 7.52 -11.88 8.31
C ASN A 115 7.02 -12.59 7.04
N ILE A 116 7.52 -12.15 5.88
CA ILE A 116 7.25 -12.81 4.60
C ILE A 116 8.03 -14.12 4.53
N ASN A 117 7.36 -15.20 4.91
CA ASN A 117 7.90 -16.54 4.82
C ASN A 117 7.79 -17.02 3.36
N ASN A 118 8.95 -17.24 2.74
CA ASN A 118 9.06 -17.77 1.38
C ASN A 118 8.84 -19.30 1.36
N VAL A 119 7.89 -19.79 2.16
CA VAL A 119 7.58 -21.22 2.21
C VAL A 119 6.81 -21.52 0.94
N LEU A 120 7.57 -21.88 -0.11
CA LEU A 120 7.11 -22.85 -1.08
C LEU A 120 6.50 -23.98 -0.26
N PRO A 121 5.21 -24.31 -0.40
CA PRO A 121 4.71 -25.54 0.18
C PRO A 121 5.50 -26.64 -0.51
N LEU A 122 6.53 -27.18 0.17
CA LEU A 122 7.14 -28.42 -0.24
C LEU A 122 6.02 -29.44 -0.11
N HIS A 123 5.32 -29.66 -1.22
CA HIS A 123 4.43 -30.78 -1.39
C HIS A 123 5.29 -32.02 -1.23
N ASN A 124 5.43 -32.48 0.01
CA ASN A 124 6.13 -33.69 0.37
C ASN A 124 5.22 -34.87 0.01
N ASN A 125 4.89 -34.97 -1.28
CA ASN A 125 4.30 -36.16 -1.84
C ASN A 125 5.39 -36.76 -2.71
N LYS A 126 5.89 -37.93 -2.28
CA LYS A 126 6.79 -38.75 -3.07
C LYS A 126 6.25 -38.82 -4.50
N LEU A 127 6.92 -38.16 -5.43
CA LEU A 127 6.64 -38.20 -6.85
C LEU A 127 6.85 -39.64 -7.31
N ASN A 128 5.78 -40.41 -7.31
CA ASN A 128 5.70 -41.68 -8.03
C ASN A 128 5.32 -41.34 -9.49
N ILE A 129 6.18 -40.61 -10.18
CA ILE A 129 6.03 -40.36 -11.61
C ILE A 129 6.71 -41.53 -12.31
N LYS A 130 5.89 -42.50 -12.70
CA LYS A 130 6.26 -43.48 -13.71
C LYS A 130 6.33 -42.74 -15.04
N SER A 131 7.54 -42.70 -15.60
CA SER A 131 7.86 -42.24 -16.94
C SER A 131 6.90 -42.81 -17.99
N TYR A 132 6.27 -41.93 -18.75
CA TYR A 132 5.74 -42.18 -20.09
C TYR A 132 6.11 -40.99 -20.98
#